data_AF-A0A061JUF4-F1
#
_entry.id   AF-A0A061JUF4-F1
#
_cell.length_a   1.000
_cell.length_b   1.000
_cell.length_c   1.000
_cell.angle_alpha   90.00
_cell.angle_beta   90.00
_cell.angle_gamma   90.00
#
_symmetry.space_group_name_H-M   'P 1'
#
loop_
_entity.id
_entity.type
_entity.pdbx_description
1 polymer ?
#
loop_
_entity_poly.entity_id
_entity_poly.type
_entity_poly.pdbx_seq_one_letter_code
_entity_poly.pdbx_strand_id
1 'polypeptide(L)'
;MATAAVQSDPPLIVRGQLAIRTIPGRNGRFTVGRLTTRLGLFHVKDPELEQYPEGKYEGEFVIRYIYPKAYPVGDGMRFEIRANLDGMTLSGIDKLSKAEARAFAAQDVDPLDEELGTPPATTPAAAEKSKSRSKPEPAPVQASKDPLVDTTPFGVDTPSATVAASGGPESDDAALFGILWPLEESVKLDSTIDRRTLRLQIARLNQLGYAFDATAQQWNLQLAPEPQAA
;
A
#
# COMPACT_ATOMS: atom_id res chain seq x y z
N MET A 1 -44.75 -7.16 16.38
CA MET A 1 -43.70 -6.38 15.69
C MET A 1 -42.84 -7.40 14.93
N ALA A 2 -43.09 -7.60 13.64
CA ALA A 2 -42.28 -8.50 12.83
C ALA A 2 -41.10 -7.70 12.27
N THR A 3 -39.89 -8.06 12.68
CA THR A 3 -38.65 -7.50 12.12
C THR A 3 -38.57 -7.91 10.66
N ALA A 4 -38.71 -6.94 9.75
CA ALA A 4 -38.49 -7.19 8.33
C ALA A 4 -37.01 -7.54 8.15
N ALA A 5 -36.74 -8.78 7.73
CA ALA A 5 -35.41 -9.18 7.30
C ALA A 5 -35.04 -8.34 6.08
N VAL A 6 -33.98 -7.55 6.20
CA VAL A 6 -33.40 -6.81 5.07
C VAL A 6 -32.92 -7.88 4.08
N GLN A 7 -33.64 -8.04 2.97
CA GLN A 7 -33.16 -8.83 1.84
C GLN A 7 -31.93 -8.11 1.28
N SER A 8 -30.74 -8.62 1.58
CA SER A 8 -29.52 -8.21 0.91
C SER A 8 -29.59 -8.68 -0.54
N ASP A 9 -29.40 -7.75 -1.49
CA ASP A 9 -29.26 -8.11 -2.90
C ASP A 9 -28.12 -9.15 -3.06
N PRO A 10 -28.29 -10.17 -3.91
CA PRO A 10 -27.27 -11.17 -4.13
C PRO A 10 -26.01 -10.52 -4.74
N PRO A 11 -24.80 -10.98 -4.34
CA PRO A 11 -23.56 -10.41 -4.85
C PRO A 11 -23.42 -10.61 -6.36
N LEU A 12 -22.87 -9.62 -7.07
CA LEU A 12 -22.62 -9.71 -8.51
C LEU A 12 -21.35 -10.53 -8.77
N ILE A 13 -21.53 -11.83 -9.04
CA ILE A 13 -20.43 -12.75 -9.35
C ILE A 13 -20.25 -12.84 -10.86
N VAL A 14 -19.04 -12.57 -11.35
CA VAL A 14 -18.72 -12.63 -12.78
C VAL A 14 -17.46 -13.41 -13.06
N ARG A 15 -17.48 -14.19 -14.14
CA ARG A 15 -16.27 -14.82 -14.69
C ARG A 15 -15.49 -13.83 -15.54
N GLY A 16 -14.17 -13.89 -15.43
CA GLY A 16 -13.31 -13.00 -16.20
C GLY A 16 -11.83 -13.33 -16.11
N GLN A 17 -11.04 -12.40 -16.63
CA GLN A 17 -9.59 -12.42 -16.58
C GLN A 17 -9.10 -11.13 -15.92
N LEU A 18 -8.41 -11.27 -14.79
CA LEU A 18 -7.75 -10.19 -14.07
C LEU A 18 -6.28 -10.19 -14.44
N ALA A 19 -5.86 -9.20 -15.23
CA ALA A 19 -4.46 -8.90 -15.39
C ALA A 19 -4.00 -8.07 -14.19
N ILE A 20 -2.91 -8.44 -13.54
CA ILE A 20 -2.28 -7.68 -12.47
C ILE A 20 -0.90 -7.27 -12.94
N ARG A 21 -0.55 -5.99 -12.76
CA ARG A 21 0.76 -5.46 -13.09
C ARG A 21 1.35 -4.74 -11.89
N THR A 22 2.65 -4.92 -11.68
CA THR A 22 3.39 -4.17 -10.66
C THR A 22 4.10 -2.98 -11.29
N ILE A 23 3.81 -1.78 -10.78
CA ILE A 23 4.34 -0.51 -11.29
C ILE A 23 5.22 0.13 -10.22
N PRO A 24 6.41 0.66 -10.58
CA PRO A 24 7.22 1.43 -9.65
C PRO A 24 6.62 2.83 -9.45
N GLY A 25 6.40 3.23 -8.20
CA GLY A 25 5.90 4.55 -7.82
C GLY A 25 6.78 5.25 -6.79
N ARG A 26 6.38 6.46 -6.39
CA ARG A 26 7.06 7.26 -5.37
C ARG A 26 7.07 6.57 -3.99
N ASN A 27 6.01 5.86 -3.64
CA ASN A 27 5.86 5.17 -2.36
C ASN A 27 6.27 3.69 -2.44
N GLY A 28 7.14 3.35 -3.40
CA GLY A 28 7.54 1.98 -3.68
C GLY A 28 6.73 1.36 -4.82
N ARG A 29 6.85 0.04 -4.95
CA ARG A 29 6.11 -0.73 -5.96
C ARG A 29 4.65 -0.84 -5.53
N PHE A 30 3.74 -0.66 -6.47
CA PHE A 30 2.31 -0.85 -6.25
C PHE A 30 1.73 -1.72 -7.35
N THR A 31 0.64 -2.41 -7.04
CA THR A 31 -0.07 -3.26 -7.99
C THR A 31 -1.34 -2.58 -8.48
N VAL A 32 -1.64 -2.80 -9.74
CA VAL A 32 -2.92 -2.41 -10.35
C VAL A 32 -3.48 -3.57 -11.13
N GLY A 33 -4.80 -3.73 -11.05
CA GLY A 33 -5.56 -4.77 -11.71
C GLY A 33 -6.37 -4.22 -12.88
N ARG A 34 -6.54 -5.05 -13.91
CA ARG A 34 -7.47 -4.81 -15.01
C ARG A 34 -8.31 -6.05 -15.24
N LEU A 35 -9.58 -5.95 -14.89
CA LEU A 35 -10.54 -7.03 -14.95
C LEU A 35 -11.32 -6.97 -16.27
N THR A 36 -11.18 -8.01 -17.07
CA THR A 36 -11.91 -8.20 -18.32
C THR A 36 -13.01 -9.24 -18.11
N THR A 37 -14.26 -8.83 -18.31
CA THR A 37 -15.44 -9.70 -18.14
C THR A 37 -16.38 -9.55 -19.32
N ARG A 38 -17.46 -10.34 -19.34
CA ARG A 38 -18.55 -10.15 -20.30
C ARG A 38 -19.34 -8.84 -20.09
N LEU A 39 -19.25 -8.25 -18.90
CA LEU A 39 -19.90 -6.96 -18.61
C LEU A 39 -19.08 -5.77 -19.10
N GLY A 40 -17.79 -5.98 -19.40
CA GLY A 40 -16.89 -4.93 -19.83
C GLY A 40 -15.49 -5.07 -19.22
N LEU A 41 -14.73 -3.99 -19.36
CA LEU A 41 -13.38 -3.87 -18.84
C LEU A 41 -13.38 -2.86 -17.68
N PHE A 42 -12.83 -3.28 -16.56
CA PHE A 42 -12.80 -2.50 -15.33
C PHE A 42 -11.38 -2.39 -14.80
N HIS A 43 -11.05 -1.23 -14.26
CA HIS A 43 -9.83 -1.06 -13.48
C HIS A 43 -10.10 -1.49 -12.03
N VAL A 44 -9.19 -2.24 -11.45
CA VAL A 44 -9.28 -2.71 -10.07
C VAL A 44 -8.06 -2.21 -9.33
N LYS A 45 -8.28 -1.49 -8.25
CA LYS A 45 -7.21 -0.91 -7.43
C LYS A 45 -7.41 -1.25 -5.95
N ASP A 46 -8.03 -2.37 -5.63
CA ASP A 46 -8.27 -2.78 -4.25
C ASP A 46 -6.96 -3.09 -3.51
N PRO A 47 -6.88 -2.88 -2.18
CA PRO A 47 -5.66 -3.19 -1.41
C PRO A 47 -5.26 -4.67 -1.50
N GLU A 48 -6.23 -5.57 -1.64
CA GLU A 48 -5.98 -7.02 -1.74
C GLU A 48 -5.01 -7.38 -2.87
N LEU A 49 -5.04 -6.65 -3.99
CA LEU A 49 -4.18 -6.85 -5.15
C LEU A 49 -2.68 -6.74 -4.82
N GLU A 50 -2.31 -6.01 -3.76
CA GLU A 50 -0.90 -5.82 -3.38
C GLU A 50 -0.20 -7.12 -2.99
N GLN A 51 -0.98 -8.14 -2.58
CA GLN A 51 -0.47 -9.46 -2.25
C GLN A 51 -0.18 -10.32 -3.48
N TYR A 52 -0.83 -10.03 -4.61
CA TYR A 52 -0.77 -10.87 -5.79
C TYR A 52 0.43 -10.49 -6.68
N PRO A 53 1.25 -11.47 -7.10
CA PRO A 53 2.33 -11.20 -8.04
C PRO A 53 1.80 -10.74 -9.41
N GLU A 54 2.65 -10.06 -10.18
CA GLU A 54 2.32 -9.70 -11.56
C GLU A 54 2.03 -10.96 -12.40
N GLY A 55 0.92 -10.93 -13.11
CA GLY A 55 0.42 -12.10 -13.82
C GLY A 55 -0.97 -11.88 -14.39
N LYS A 56 -1.46 -12.92 -15.04
CA LYS A 56 -2.81 -13.00 -15.56
C LYS A 56 -3.55 -14.10 -14.81
N TYR A 57 -4.69 -13.74 -14.25
CA TYR A 57 -5.48 -14.63 -13.41
C TYR A 57 -6.85 -14.83 -14.03
N GLU A 58 -7.26 -16.08 -14.18
CA GLU A 58 -8.61 -16.44 -14.58
C GLU A 58 -9.40 -16.89 -13.37
N GLY A 59 -10.67 -16.49 -13.28
CA GLY A 59 -11.47 -16.80 -12.11
C GLY A 59 -12.86 -16.21 -12.09
N GLU A 60 -13.49 -16.37 -10.93
CA GLU A 60 -14.73 -15.71 -10.56
C GLU A 60 -14.43 -14.53 -9.63
N PHE A 61 -15.08 -13.39 -9.90
CA PHE A 61 -14.87 -12.13 -9.19
C PHE A 61 -16.19 -11.66 -8.62
N VAL A 62 -16.21 -11.38 -7.32
CA VAL A 62 -17.36 -10.86 -6.60
C VAL A 62 -17.28 -9.35 -6.64
N ILE A 63 -18.04 -8.72 -7.53
CA ILE A 63 -18.06 -7.26 -7.68
C ILE A 63 -19.00 -6.68 -6.62
N ARG A 64 -18.48 -5.81 -5.76
CA ARG A 64 -19.28 -5.03 -4.80
C ARG A 64 -20.02 -3.89 -5.49
N TYR A 65 -19.28 -3.06 -6.22
CA TYR A 65 -19.84 -1.97 -7.03
C TYR A 65 -18.91 -1.55 -8.17
N ILE A 66 -19.51 -0.97 -9.21
CA ILE A 66 -18.81 -0.38 -10.35
C ILE A 66 -19.05 1.12 -10.31
N TYR A 67 -18.00 1.92 -10.49
CA TYR A 67 -18.09 3.37 -10.40
C TYR A 67 -17.11 4.06 -11.36
N PRO A 68 -17.52 5.16 -12.02
CA PRO A 68 -16.60 5.98 -12.77
C PRO A 68 -15.77 6.84 -11.82
N LYS A 69 -14.46 6.87 -12.02
CA LYS A 69 -13.55 7.79 -11.35
C LYS A 69 -13.01 8.79 -12.36
N ALA A 70 -13.23 10.07 -12.08
CA ALA A 70 -12.83 11.16 -12.96
C ALA A 70 -11.51 11.79 -12.48
N TYR A 71 -10.62 12.08 -13.41
CA TYR A 71 -9.34 12.78 -13.19
C TYR A 71 -9.24 14.01 -14.09
N PRO A 72 -8.85 15.18 -13.56
CA PRO A 72 -8.50 16.32 -14.39
C PRO A 72 -7.21 15.99 -15.15
N VAL A 73 -7.22 16.17 -16.46
CA VAL A 73 -6.05 15.96 -17.33
C VAL A 73 -5.96 17.11 -18.32
N GLY A 74 -5.07 18.08 -18.04
CA GLY A 74 -4.91 19.28 -18.85
C GLY A 74 -6.20 20.09 -18.93
N ASP A 75 -6.73 20.25 -20.14
CA ASP A 75 -7.96 21.00 -20.43
C ASP A 75 -9.24 20.13 -20.39
N GLY A 76 -9.14 18.88 -19.94
CA GLY A 76 -10.27 17.94 -19.95
C GLY A 76 -10.36 17.05 -18.71
N MET A 77 -11.34 16.15 -18.74
CA MET A 77 -11.53 15.12 -17.72
C MET A 77 -11.33 13.73 -18.34
N ARG A 78 -10.57 12.86 -17.66
CA ARG A 78 -10.47 11.44 -17.99
C ARG A 78 -11.33 10.65 -17.02
N PHE A 79 -12.10 9.69 -17.53
CA PHE A 79 -12.86 8.76 -16.71
C PHE A 79 -12.24 7.37 -16.78
N GLU A 80 -12.12 6.74 -15.62
CA GLU A 80 -11.71 5.35 -15.45
C GLU A 80 -12.88 4.60 -14.83
N ILE A 81 -13.39 3.56 -15.50
CA ILE A 81 -14.45 2.73 -14.94
C ILE A 81 -13.79 1.72 -13.99
N ARG A 82 -14.04 1.87 -12.69
CA ARG A 82 -13.47 1.03 -11.65
C ARG A 82 -14.48 0.03 -11.13
N ALA A 83 -13.99 -1.17 -10.81
CA ALA A 83 -14.71 -2.15 -10.04
C ALA A 83 -14.00 -2.34 -8.70
N ASN A 84 -14.77 -2.38 -7.63
CA ASN A 84 -14.30 -2.81 -6.33
C ASN A 84 -14.82 -4.23 -6.06
N LEU A 85 -13.93 -5.10 -5.63
CA LEU A 85 -14.18 -6.52 -5.40
C LEU A 85 -14.32 -6.80 -3.90
N ASP A 86 -15.32 -7.62 -3.54
CA ASP A 86 -15.45 -8.18 -2.19
C ASP A 86 -14.76 -9.56 -2.08
N GLY A 87 -14.33 -10.13 -3.19
CA GLY A 87 -13.58 -11.37 -3.22
C GLY A 87 -13.33 -11.87 -4.64
N MET A 88 -12.44 -12.85 -4.75
CA MET A 88 -12.14 -13.53 -6.00
C MET A 88 -11.82 -15.01 -5.75
N THR A 89 -12.06 -15.85 -6.74
CA THR A 89 -11.67 -17.26 -6.75
C THR A 89 -10.87 -17.52 -8.01
N LEU A 90 -9.57 -17.70 -7.86
CA LEU A 90 -8.63 -17.81 -8.98
C LEU A 90 -8.38 -19.28 -9.31
N SER A 91 -8.39 -19.60 -10.60
CA SER A 91 -8.21 -20.97 -11.11
C SER A 91 -6.78 -21.24 -11.60
N GLY A 92 -5.97 -20.20 -11.75
CA GLY A 92 -4.58 -20.31 -12.20
C GLY A 92 -3.92 -18.95 -12.43
N ILE A 93 -2.60 -19.00 -12.57
CA ILE A 93 -1.77 -17.84 -12.91
C ILE A 93 -0.98 -18.10 -14.20
N ASP A 94 -1.19 -17.23 -15.17
CA ASP A 94 -0.42 -17.16 -16.40
C ASP A 94 0.54 -15.95 -16.37
N LYS A 95 1.57 -16.00 -17.21
CA LYS A 95 2.46 -14.84 -17.39
C LYS A 95 1.71 -13.72 -18.11
N LEU A 96 1.89 -12.48 -17.61
CA LEU A 96 1.31 -11.30 -18.26
C LEU A 96 1.89 -11.13 -19.67
N SER A 97 1.02 -11.04 -20.68
CA SER A 97 1.48 -10.84 -22.05
C SER A 97 1.97 -9.41 -22.28
N LYS A 98 2.88 -9.21 -23.25
CA LYS A 98 3.37 -7.86 -23.61
C LYS A 98 2.26 -6.92 -24.06
N ALA A 99 1.20 -7.45 -24.68
CA ALA A 99 0.04 -6.67 -25.10
C ALA A 99 -0.74 -6.14 -23.90
N GLU A 100 -0.99 -6.98 -22.90
CA GLU A 100 -1.67 -6.59 -21.65
C GLU A 100 -0.82 -5.64 -20.83
N ALA A 101 0.49 -5.91 -20.70
CA ALA A 101 1.43 -5.02 -20.02
C ALA A 101 1.46 -3.61 -20.63
N ARG A 102 1.37 -3.50 -21.96
CA ARG A 102 1.24 -2.19 -22.66
C ARG A 102 -0.10 -1.51 -22.44
N ALA A 103 -1.12 -2.28 -22.09
CA ALA A 103 -2.47 -1.79 -21.91
C ALA A 103 -2.69 -1.18 -20.51
N PHE A 104 -1.77 -1.42 -19.57
CA PHE A 104 -1.52 -0.57 -18.41
C PHE A 104 -0.69 0.64 -18.88
N ALA A 105 -1.31 1.82 -18.92
CA ALA A 105 -0.69 3.02 -19.47
C ALA A 105 0.19 3.75 -18.44
N ALA A 106 1.11 4.58 -18.91
CA ALA A 106 2.12 5.32 -18.12
C ALA A 106 1.56 6.32 -17.06
N GLN A 107 0.24 6.39 -16.89
CA GLN A 107 -0.44 7.30 -15.98
C GLN A 107 -1.20 6.56 -14.88
N ASP A 108 -0.92 5.27 -14.67
CA ASP A 108 -1.38 4.56 -13.48
C ASP A 108 -0.76 5.24 -12.25
N VAL A 109 -1.58 6.03 -11.55
CA VAL A 109 -1.22 6.66 -10.28
C VAL A 109 -1.30 5.61 -9.19
N ASP A 110 -0.31 5.63 -8.29
CA ASP A 110 -0.28 4.77 -7.10
C ASP A 110 -1.63 4.91 -6.37
N PRO A 111 -2.37 3.80 -6.17
CA PRO A 111 -3.61 3.84 -5.40
C PRO A 111 -3.47 4.51 -4.02
N LEU A 112 -2.29 4.44 -3.39
CA LEU A 112 -2.01 5.09 -2.10
C LEU A 112 -2.00 6.62 -2.22
N ASP A 113 -1.48 7.17 -3.32
CA ASP A 113 -1.49 8.62 -3.57
C ASP A 113 -2.93 9.13 -3.83
N GLU A 114 -3.79 8.28 -4.38
CA GLU A 114 -5.20 8.60 -4.61
C GLU A 114 -6.02 8.60 -3.31
N GLU A 115 -5.69 7.70 -2.37
CA GLU A 115 -6.35 7.57 -1.07
C GLU A 115 -5.97 8.69 -0.10
N LEU A 116 -4.68 9.07 -0.08
CA LEU A 116 -4.19 10.19 0.74
C LEU A 116 -4.66 11.56 0.22
N GLY A 117 -5.29 11.59 -0.96
CA GLY A 117 -5.65 12.80 -1.67
C GLY A 117 -4.40 13.48 -2.21
N THR A 118 -4.38 13.78 -3.51
CA THR A 118 -3.35 14.65 -4.06
C THR A 118 -3.51 16.02 -3.39
N PRO A 119 -2.55 16.54 -2.58
CA PRO A 119 -2.58 17.96 -2.30
C PRO A 119 -2.55 18.68 -3.65
N PRO A 120 -3.39 19.71 -3.88
CA PRO A 120 -3.38 20.42 -5.15
C PRO A 120 -1.94 20.82 -5.46
N ALA A 121 -1.46 20.40 -6.63
CA ALA A 121 -0.11 20.70 -7.08
C ALA A 121 0.12 22.20 -6.93
N THR A 122 1.05 22.58 -6.05
CA THR A 122 1.51 23.95 -5.94
C THR A 122 2.05 24.32 -7.32
N THR A 123 1.30 25.17 -8.02
CA THR A 123 1.72 25.75 -9.29
C THR A 123 3.13 26.32 -9.11
N PRO A 124 4.13 25.92 -9.91
CA PRO A 124 5.41 26.61 -9.89
C PRO A 124 5.17 28.00 -10.46
N ALA A 125 5.08 29.00 -9.59
CA ALA A 125 5.15 30.39 -9.97
C ALA A 125 6.55 30.65 -10.54
N ALA A 126 6.67 30.52 -11.87
CA ALA A 126 7.70 31.19 -12.61
C ALA A 126 7.45 32.70 -12.48
N ALA A 127 8.21 33.36 -11.61
CA ALA A 127 8.42 34.79 -11.69
C ALA A 127 9.89 35.03 -12.01
N GLU A 128 10.08 35.78 -13.09
CA GLU A 128 11.32 36.01 -13.79
C GLU A 128 12.32 36.85 -12.99
N LYS A 129 13.59 36.58 -13.32
CA LYS A 129 14.82 37.35 -13.06
C LYS A 129 14.63 38.82 -12.66
N SER A 130 15.32 39.21 -11.59
CA SER A 130 16.02 40.50 -11.51
C SER A 130 17.33 40.31 -10.76
N LYS A 131 18.44 40.64 -11.43
CA LYS A 131 19.83 40.55 -10.93
C LYS A 131 20.17 41.80 -10.12
N SER A 132 20.77 41.64 -8.94
CA SER A 132 21.90 42.48 -8.48
C SER A 132 22.59 41.96 -7.20
N ARG A 133 23.84 41.50 -7.39
CA ARG A 133 25.06 41.53 -6.54
C ARG A 133 24.93 42.36 -5.23
N SER A 134 25.39 41.94 -4.03
CA SER A 134 26.79 41.69 -3.63
C SER A 134 26.90 41.18 -2.17
N LYS A 135 27.91 40.33 -1.86
CA LYS A 135 28.50 40.02 -0.51
C LYS A 135 29.81 40.87 -0.39
N PRO A 136 30.38 41.32 0.78
CA PRO A 136 30.72 40.55 2.02
C PRO A 136 30.65 41.22 3.44
N GLU A 137 30.36 40.37 4.46
CA GLU A 137 30.99 40.10 5.81
C GLU A 137 31.97 41.13 6.46
N PRO A 138 32.24 41.24 7.80
CA PRO A 138 31.97 40.38 9.00
C PRO A 138 31.37 41.07 10.28
N ALA A 139 31.26 40.28 11.36
CA ALA A 139 30.74 40.51 12.74
C ALA A 139 31.38 41.66 13.57
N PRO A 140 30.90 42.06 14.79
CA PRO A 140 31.05 41.23 16.02
C PRO A 140 30.01 41.39 17.18
N VAL A 141 30.06 40.43 18.12
CA VAL A 141 29.86 40.47 19.60
C VAL A 141 28.72 41.27 20.27
N GLN A 142 27.97 40.64 21.20
CA GLN A 142 28.24 40.69 22.65
C GLN A 142 27.25 39.87 23.50
N ALA A 143 27.82 39.19 24.50
CA ALA A 143 27.17 38.39 25.52
C ALA A 143 26.77 39.23 26.76
N SER A 144 25.82 38.73 27.56
CA SER A 144 25.68 38.86 29.04
C SER A 144 24.52 37.93 29.47
N LYS A 145 24.73 36.77 30.14
CA LYS A 145 25.05 36.48 31.56
C LYS A 145 23.91 36.78 32.57
N ASP A 146 23.22 35.70 33.01
CA ASP A 146 22.70 35.30 34.35
C ASP A 146 21.86 36.30 35.21
N PRO A 147 21.05 35.89 36.25
CA PRO A 147 21.20 34.72 37.13
C PRO A 147 19.94 33.90 37.53
N LEU A 148 20.18 32.61 37.83
CA LEU A 148 19.80 31.89 39.06
C LEU A 148 18.31 31.87 39.51
N VAL A 149 17.70 30.68 39.47
CA VAL A 149 16.97 30.09 40.62
C VAL A 149 16.94 28.56 40.50
N ASP A 150 17.81 27.94 41.27
CA ASP A 150 17.75 26.53 41.68
C ASP A 150 16.78 26.43 42.86
N THR A 151 15.69 25.66 42.70
CA THR A 151 14.90 25.15 43.82
C THR A 151 14.34 23.78 43.45
N THR A 152 15.19 22.76 43.52
CA THR A 152 14.70 21.43 43.91
C THR A 152 14.16 21.50 45.33
N PRO A 153 13.02 20.84 45.63
CA PRO A 153 13.05 20.02 46.82
C PRO A 153 12.26 18.71 46.69
N PHE A 154 12.83 17.68 47.31
CA PHE A 154 12.31 16.35 47.65
C PHE A 154 12.36 15.24 46.59
N GLY A 155 13.16 14.23 46.94
CA GLY A 155 13.47 13.08 46.12
C GLY A 155 12.37 12.04 46.05
N VAL A 156 12.37 11.36 44.91
CA VAL A 156 11.91 9.98 44.75
C VAL A 156 12.94 9.32 43.86
N ASP A 157 13.73 8.42 44.44
CA ASP A 157 14.41 7.36 43.71
C ASP A 157 13.38 6.63 42.86
N THR A 158 13.29 7.03 41.60
CA THR A 158 12.74 6.19 40.55
C THR A 158 13.96 5.76 39.77
N PRO A 159 14.26 4.45 39.63
CA PRO A 159 15.14 4.05 38.55
C PRO A 159 14.44 4.57 37.31
N SER A 160 15.02 5.62 36.73
CA SER A 160 14.76 6.04 35.37
C SER A 160 14.91 4.76 34.58
N ALA A 161 13.76 4.15 34.27
CA ALA A 161 13.67 3.13 33.27
C ALA A 161 14.18 3.85 32.04
N THR A 162 15.48 3.69 31.81
CA THR A 162 16.04 3.51 30.49
C THR A 162 14.98 2.73 29.74
N VAL A 163 14.17 3.46 28.98
CA VAL A 163 13.48 2.90 27.84
C VAL A 163 14.63 2.51 26.93
N ALA A 164 15.20 1.35 27.24
CA ALA A 164 16.06 0.63 26.38
C ALA A 164 15.19 0.45 25.14
N ALA A 165 15.50 1.23 24.11
CA ALA A 165 15.24 0.84 22.75
C ALA A 165 15.99 -0.48 22.53
N SER A 166 15.40 -1.54 23.04
CA SER A 166 15.70 -2.93 22.73
C SER A 166 14.43 -3.49 22.08
N GLY A 167 13.90 -2.76 21.11
CA GLY A 167 13.09 -3.37 20.07
C GLY A 167 14.04 -4.19 19.21
N GLY A 168 14.22 -5.45 19.54
CA GLY A 168 14.81 -6.39 18.59
C GLY A 168 13.88 -6.54 17.37
N PRO A 169 14.36 -7.10 16.24
CA PRO A 169 13.53 -7.32 15.06
C PRO A 169 12.22 -8.08 15.38
N GLU A 170 12.21 -8.98 16.38
CA GLU A 170 10.99 -9.65 16.85
C GLU A 170 9.96 -8.72 17.48
N SER A 171 10.40 -7.65 18.18
CA SER A 171 9.48 -6.69 18.79
C SER A 171 8.85 -5.77 17.74
N ASP A 172 9.60 -5.42 16.70
CA ASP A 172 9.09 -4.62 15.58
C ASP A 172 8.11 -5.45 14.74
N ASP A 173 8.39 -6.75 14.55
CA ASP A 173 7.50 -7.67 13.86
C ASP A 173 6.20 -7.92 14.64
N ALA A 174 6.29 -8.11 15.96
CA ALA A 174 5.11 -8.21 16.82
C ALA A 174 4.21 -6.98 16.72
N ALA A 175 4.80 -5.78 16.65
CA ALA A 175 4.03 -4.54 16.46
C ALA A 175 3.40 -4.43 15.07
N LEU A 176 4.08 -4.90 14.01
CA LEU A 176 3.60 -4.83 12.63
C LEU A 176 2.47 -5.82 12.32
N PHE A 177 2.58 -7.04 12.85
CA PHE A 177 1.62 -8.13 12.60
C PHE A 177 0.54 -8.24 13.69
N GLY A 178 0.77 -7.66 14.87
CA GLY A 178 -0.20 -7.59 15.96
C GLY A 178 -0.72 -8.98 16.35
N ILE A 179 -2.00 -9.23 16.11
CA ILE A 179 -2.65 -10.51 16.44
C ILE A 179 -2.18 -11.68 15.56
N LEU A 180 -1.56 -11.39 14.41
CA LEU A 180 -1.00 -12.42 13.52
C LEU A 180 0.38 -12.90 13.98
N TRP A 181 0.96 -12.28 15.03
CA TRP A 181 2.25 -12.66 15.59
C TRP A 181 2.07 -13.64 16.77
N PRO A 182 2.89 -14.70 16.89
CA PRO A 182 3.95 -15.13 15.97
C PRO A 182 3.41 -15.68 14.65
N LEU A 183 4.17 -15.49 13.56
CA LEU A 183 3.80 -16.00 12.26
C LEU A 183 3.99 -17.53 12.22
N GLU A 184 2.94 -18.23 11.81
CA GLU A 184 2.93 -19.68 11.59
C GLU A 184 3.41 -20.04 10.17
N GLU A 185 3.45 -21.33 9.82
CA GLU A 185 3.82 -21.79 8.47
C GLU A 185 2.96 -21.20 7.35
N SER A 186 1.71 -20.83 7.66
CA SER A 186 0.79 -20.17 6.74
C SER A 186 0.08 -18.98 7.41
N VAL A 187 -0.03 -17.86 6.71
CA VAL A 187 -0.57 -16.60 7.24
C VAL A 187 -1.49 -15.95 6.21
N LYS A 188 -2.67 -15.49 6.66
CA LYS A 188 -3.57 -14.67 5.86
C LYS A 188 -3.51 -13.23 6.33
N LEU A 189 -3.18 -12.31 5.41
CA LEU A 189 -3.24 -10.89 5.70
C LEU A 189 -4.67 -10.39 5.54
N ASP A 190 -5.05 -9.44 6.38
CA ASP A 190 -6.30 -8.73 6.27
C ASP A 190 -6.16 -7.63 5.21
N SER A 191 -6.85 -7.78 4.08
CA SER A 191 -6.85 -6.80 2.99
C SER A 191 -7.74 -5.57 3.27
N THR A 192 -8.45 -5.54 4.39
CA THR A 192 -9.29 -4.41 4.80
C THR A 192 -8.51 -3.34 5.57
N ILE A 193 -7.27 -3.63 6.00
CA ILE A 193 -6.39 -2.67 6.66
C ILE A 193 -5.87 -1.61 5.68
N ASP A 194 -5.30 -0.54 6.23
CA ASP A 194 -4.63 0.50 5.47
C ASP A 194 -3.55 -0.06 4.53
N ARG A 195 -3.56 0.40 3.27
CA ARG A 195 -2.67 -0.11 2.22
C ARG A 195 -1.19 0.06 2.55
N ARG A 196 -0.80 1.09 3.29
CA ARG A 196 0.60 1.30 3.71
C ARG A 196 1.02 0.22 4.69
N THR A 197 0.19 -0.09 5.68
CA THR A 197 0.43 -1.18 6.63
C THR A 197 0.51 -2.52 5.91
N LEU A 198 -0.42 -2.77 4.97
CA LEU A 198 -0.43 -3.98 4.17
C LEU A 198 0.88 -4.14 3.37
N ARG A 199 1.35 -3.07 2.71
CA ARG A 199 2.64 -3.09 1.99
C ARG A 199 3.83 -3.39 2.91
N LEU A 200 3.83 -2.86 4.14
CA LEU A 200 4.87 -3.15 5.12
C LEU A 200 4.85 -4.62 5.55
N GLN A 201 3.66 -5.17 5.84
CA GLN A 201 3.48 -6.59 6.16
C GLN A 201 3.96 -7.49 5.02
N ILE A 202 3.55 -7.20 3.78
CA ILE A 202 3.99 -7.92 2.58
C ILE A 202 5.51 -7.85 2.42
N ALA A 203 6.11 -6.66 2.52
CA ALA A 203 7.55 -6.49 2.40
C ALA A 203 8.31 -7.29 3.46
N ARG A 204 7.78 -7.33 4.69
CA ARG A 204 8.37 -8.09 5.78
C ARG A 204 8.24 -9.60 5.57
N LEU A 205 7.08 -10.09 5.15
CA LEU A 205 6.87 -11.50 4.81
C LEU A 205 7.85 -11.99 3.73
N ASN A 206 8.07 -11.19 2.69
CA ASN A 206 9.06 -11.51 1.66
C ASN A 206 10.49 -11.62 2.22
N GLN A 207 10.87 -10.74 3.18
CA GLN A 207 12.19 -10.83 3.84
C GLN A 207 12.33 -12.07 4.72
N LEU A 208 11.22 -12.54 5.29
CA LEU A 208 11.15 -13.75 6.12
C LEU A 208 11.06 -15.04 5.29
N GLY A 209 11.03 -14.95 3.95
CA GLY A 209 11.00 -16.11 3.06
C GLY A 209 9.60 -16.68 2.80
N TYR A 210 8.55 -15.94 3.10
CA TYR A 210 7.19 -16.34 2.72
C TYR A 210 6.92 -16.03 1.24
N ALA A 211 6.15 -16.90 0.60
CA ALA A 211 5.61 -16.69 -0.74
C ALA A 211 4.08 -16.72 -0.71
N PHE A 212 3.45 -15.84 -1.48
CA PHE A 212 2.01 -15.80 -1.60
C PHE A 212 1.50 -16.87 -2.58
N ASP A 213 0.55 -17.68 -2.13
CA ASP A 213 -0.22 -18.59 -2.96
C ASP A 213 -1.54 -17.92 -3.35
N ALA A 214 -1.65 -17.51 -4.61
CA ALA A 214 -2.83 -16.84 -5.15
C ALA A 214 -4.09 -17.73 -5.20
N THR A 215 -3.92 -19.06 -5.22
CA THR A 215 -5.05 -20.01 -5.26
C THR A 215 -5.61 -20.21 -3.86
N ALA A 216 -4.74 -20.38 -2.86
CA ALA A 216 -5.13 -20.53 -1.47
C ALA A 216 -5.36 -19.18 -0.75
N GLN A 217 -4.98 -18.07 -1.39
CA GLN A 217 -5.04 -16.70 -0.86
C GLN A 217 -4.37 -16.58 0.51
N GLN A 218 -3.16 -17.15 0.62
CA GLN A 218 -2.39 -17.13 1.86
C GLN A 218 -0.89 -17.10 1.58
N TRP A 219 -0.14 -16.58 2.53
CA TRP A 219 1.32 -16.59 2.54
C TRP A 219 1.81 -17.87 3.19
N ASN A 220 2.72 -18.60 2.53
CA ASN A 220 3.32 -19.82 3.08
C ASN A 220 4.83 -19.64 3.21
N LEU A 221 5.40 -20.10 4.32
CA LEU A 221 6.84 -20.11 4.52
C LEU A 221 7.49 -21.06 3.52
N GLN A 222 8.43 -20.58 2.71
CA GLN A 222 9.18 -21.43 1.79
C GLN A 222 10.29 -22.13 2.59
N LEU A 223 10.10 -23.41 2.94
CA LEU A 223 11.27 -24.24 3.27
C LEU A 223 12.15 -24.29 2.02
N ALA A 224 13.41 -23.89 2.17
CA ALA A 224 14.39 -23.98 1.09
C ALA A 224 14.34 -25.40 0.47
N PRO A 225 14.29 -25.55 -0.86
CA PRO A 225 14.32 -26.87 -1.46
C PRO A 225 15.64 -27.54 -1.06
N GLU A 226 15.56 -28.75 -0.50
CA GLU A 226 16.74 -29.61 -0.35
C GLU A 226 17.47 -29.64 -1.69
N PRO A 227 18.81 -29.47 -1.72
CA PRO A 227 19.56 -29.68 -2.94
C PRO A 227 19.36 -31.15 -3.32
N GLN A 228 18.59 -31.38 -4.39
CA GLN A 228 18.44 -32.69 -5.01
C GLN A 228 19.84 -33.22 -5.32
N ALA A 229 20.27 -34.20 -4.51
CA ALA A 229 21.52 -34.91 -4.68
C ALA A 229 21.48 -35.60 -6.06
N ALA A 230 22.39 -35.17 -6.93
CA ALA A 230 22.75 -35.86 -8.17
C ALA A 230 24.00 -36.70 -7.94
#